data_AF-A0A8D8LPS4-F1
#
_entry.id   AF-A0A8D8LPS4-F1
#
_cell.length_a   1.000
_cell.length_b   1.000
_cell.length_c   1.000
_cell.angle_alpha   90.00
_cell.angle_beta   90.00
_cell.angle_gamma   90.00
#
_symmetry.space_group_name_H-M   'P 1'
#
loop_
_entity.id
_entity.type
_entity.pdbx_description
1 polymer ?
#
loop_
_entity_poly.entity_id
_entity_poly.type
_entity_poly.pdbx_seq_one_letter_code
_entity_poly.pdbx_strand_id
1 'polypeptide(L)'
;MKYREKHKTWLNEVSNGEKWQAIVANPNIIPNLPRKAAVTHFRLLTGHDCLAEHLHRIGVKNSPNCPLCPLNTPMNSSHLASCPALRPTNNIVEKYWDARGRMT
;
A
#
# COMPACT_ATOMS: atom_id res chain seq x y z
N MET A 1 29.76 14.03 -6.86
CA MET A 1 29.81 12.74 -6.14
C MET A 1 29.34 12.86 -4.69
N LYS A 2 29.86 13.81 -3.89
CA LYS A 2 29.50 14.03 -2.46
C LYS A 2 28.00 14.21 -2.13
N TYR A 3 27.21 14.81 -3.03
CA TYR A 3 25.78 15.05 -2.79
C TYR A 3 24.97 13.75 -2.71
N ARG A 4 25.29 12.79 -3.57
CA ARG A 4 24.54 11.52 -3.66
C ARG A 4 24.76 10.64 -2.43
N GLU A 5 25.98 10.65 -1.88
CA GLU A 5 26.30 9.96 -0.63
C GLU A 5 25.62 10.61 0.56
N LYS A 6 25.72 11.94 0.69
CA LYS A 6 25.02 12.68 1.76
C LYS A 6 23.52 12.42 1.76
N HIS A 7 22.89 12.44 0.57
CA HIS A 7 21.47 12.15 0.41
C HIS A 7 21.12 10.69 0.77
N LYS A 8 21.98 9.73 0.40
CA LYS A 8 21.78 8.32 0.76
C LYS A 8 21.89 8.11 2.27
N THR A 9 22.86 8.74 2.94
CA THR A 9 22.99 8.67 4.41
C THR A 9 21.75 9.22 5.10
N TRP A 10 21.34 10.44 4.71
CA TRP A 10 20.13 11.06 5.24
C TRP A 10 18.89 10.18 5.04
N LEU A 11 18.69 9.61 3.83
CA LEU A 11 17.56 8.71 3.57
C LEU A 11 17.57 7.47 4.47
N ASN A 12 18.74 6.88 4.73
CA ASN A 12 18.82 5.72 5.61
C ASN A 12 18.44 6.10 7.05
N GLU A 13 18.93 7.24 7.55
CA GLU A 13 18.61 7.75 8.88
C GLU A 13 17.12 8.01 9.05
N VAL A 14 16.51 8.79 8.14
CA VAL A 14 15.09 9.15 8.25
C VAL A 14 14.14 8.00 7.96
N SER A 15 14.61 6.94 7.29
CA SER A 15 13.81 5.73 7.04
C SER A 15 13.81 4.73 8.17
N ASN A 16 14.69 4.88 9.16
CA ASN A 16 14.89 3.87 10.18
C ASN A 16 13.63 3.66 11.03
N GLY A 17 13.08 2.44 11.02
CA GLY A 17 11.83 2.10 11.71
C GLY A 17 10.55 2.44 10.94
N GLU A 18 10.68 3.11 9.79
CA GLU A 18 9.55 3.44 8.93
C GLU A 18 9.21 2.31 7.96
N LYS A 19 7.93 2.21 7.56
CA LYS A 19 7.48 1.19 6.59
C LYS A 19 8.20 1.28 5.24
N TRP A 20 8.63 2.48 4.85
CA TRP A 20 9.31 2.74 3.58
C TRP A 20 10.83 2.49 3.63
N GLN A 21 11.40 2.07 4.77
CA GLN A 21 12.80 1.63 4.88
C GLN A 21 13.17 0.58 3.84
N ALA A 22 12.25 -0.36 3.57
CA ALA A 22 12.46 -1.42 2.60
C ALA A 22 12.77 -0.89 1.18
N ILE A 23 12.23 0.27 0.81
CA ILE A 23 12.48 0.92 -0.48
C ILE A 23 13.89 1.51 -0.53
N VAL A 24 14.35 2.11 0.57
CA VAL A 24 15.71 2.65 0.68
C VAL A 24 16.75 1.54 0.64
N ALA A 25 16.49 0.45 1.37
CA ALA A 25 17.37 -0.71 1.44
C ALA A 25 17.43 -1.48 0.11
N ASN A 26 16.29 -1.64 -0.57
CA ASN A 26 16.20 -2.32 -1.86
C ASN A 26 15.35 -1.51 -2.85
N PRO A 27 15.95 -0.62 -3.65
CA PRO A 27 15.22 0.16 -4.66
C PRO A 27 14.51 -0.69 -5.72
N ASN A 28 14.97 -1.92 -5.95
CA ASN A 28 14.38 -2.84 -6.92
C ASN A 28 13.17 -3.62 -6.36
N ILE A 29 12.78 -3.39 -5.10
CA ILE A 29 11.60 -4.03 -4.49
C ILE A 29 10.30 -3.65 -5.21
N ILE A 30 10.28 -2.48 -5.86
CA ILE A 30 9.22 -2.09 -6.79
C ILE A 30 9.75 -2.40 -8.19
N PRO A 31 9.32 -3.52 -8.80
CA PRO A 31 9.77 -3.88 -10.12
C PRO A 31 9.38 -2.81 -11.14
N ASN A 32 10.18 -2.70 -12.22
CA ASN A 32 9.88 -1.83 -13.34
C ASN A 32 8.66 -2.37 -14.11
N LEU A 33 7.47 -2.02 -13.62
CA LEU A 33 6.18 -2.44 -14.11
C LEU A 33 5.39 -1.25 -14.68
N PRO A 34 4.32 -1.51 -15.45
CA PRO A 34 3.37 -0.47 -15.82
C PRO A 34 2.91 0.31 -14.58
N ARG A 35 2.72 1.63 -14.76
CA ARG A 35 2.40 2.58 -13.67
C ARG A 35 1.35 2.07 -12.69
N LYS A 36 0.28 1.44 -13.20
CA LYS A 36 -0.82 0.90 -12.39
C LYS A 36 -0.33 -0.10 -11.33
N ALA A 37 0.57 -1.01 -11.71
CA ALA A 37 1.12 -2.03 -10.83
C ALA A 37 2.18 -1.43 -9.89
N ALA A 38 3.11 -0.63 -10.42
CA ALA A 38 4.15 0.02 -9.61
C ALA A 38 3.53 0.88 -8.49
N VAL A 39 2.48 1.65 -8.79
CA VAL A 39 1.74 2.45 -7.79
C VAL A 39 1.08 1.57 -6.74
N THR A 40 0.45 0.45 -7.12
CA THR A 40 -0.14 -0.47 -6.14
C THR A 40 0.91 -1.02 -5.19
N HIS A 41 2.03 -1.53 -5.71
CA HIS A 41 3.10 -2.07 -4.88
C HIS A 41 3.68 -1.01 -3.96
N PHE A 42 3.99 0.18 -4.48
CA PHE A 42 4.50 1.30 -3.67
C PHE A 42 3.53 1.64 -2.52
N ARG A 43 2.24 1.79 -2.80
CA ARG A 43 1.24 2.19 -1.81
C ARG A 43 1.02 1.14 -0.74
N LEU A 44 0.88 -0.13 -1.13
CA LEU A 44 0.70 -1.23 -0.19
C LEU A 44 1.96 -1.45 0.67
N LEU A 45 3.15 -1.33 0.08
CA LEU A 45 4.42 -1.47 0.79
C LEU A 45 4.61 -0.37 1.84
N THR A 46 4.32 0.88 1.47
CA THR A 46 4.48 2.03 2.37
C THR A 46 3.32 2.17 3.36
N GLY A 47 2.19 1.49 3.12
CA GLY A 47 0.96 1.65 3.91
C GLY A 47 0.28 3.01 3.74
N HIS A 48 0.65 3.75 2.69
CA HIS A 48 0.00 4.98 2.20
C HIS A 48 -0.96 4.65 1.05
N ASP A 49 -1.76 3.62 1.25
CA ASP A 49 -2.73 3.13 0.29
C ASP A 49 -4.08 3.87 0.39
N CYS A 50 -5.10 3.38 -0.33
CA CYS A 50 -6.44 3.98 -0.29
C CYS A 50 -7.47 2.99 0.26
N LEU A 51 -7.01 2.07 1.10
CA LEU A 51 -7.87 1.10 1.77
C LEU A 51 -8.48 1.71 3.03
N ALA A 52 -9.60 1.15 3.49
CA ALA A 52 -10.38 1.77 4.55
C ALA A 52 -9.60 1.94 5.87
N GLU A 53 -8.70 1.00 6.20
CA GLU A 53 -7.87 1.11 7.41
C GLU A 53 -6.95 2.34 7.37
N HIS A 54 -6.28 2.59 6.24
CA HIS A 54 -5.44 3.79 6.08
C HIS A 54 -6.29 5.05 6.07
N LEU A 55 -7.37 5.08 5.29
CA LEU A 55 -8.25 6.24 5.17
C LEU A 55 -8.89 6.62 6.50
N HIS A 56 -9.24 5.65 7.33
CA HIS A 56 -9.74 5.90 8.68
C HIS A 56 -8.67 6.52 9.58
N ARG A 57 -7.44 5.98 9.55
CA ARG A 57 -6.31 6.50 10.34
C ARG A 57 -6.01 7.98 10.04
N ILE A 58 -6.26 8.45 8.82
CA ILE A 58 -6.07 9.86 8.43
C ILE A 58 -7.36 10.69 8.50
N GLY A 59 -8.45 10.15 9.05
CA GLY A 59 -9.72 10.87 9.25
C GLY A 59 -10.59 11.04 8.00
N VAL A 60 -10.30 10.33 6.90
CA VAL A 60 -11.09 10.39 5.65
C VAL A 60 -12.29 9.44 5.67
N LYS A 61 -12.19 8.27 6.34
CA LYS A 61 -13.31 7.34 6.54
C LYS A 61 -13.71 7.23 8.00
N ASN A 62 -15.00 7.07 8.25
CA ASN A 62 -15.56 6.90 9.61
C ASN A 62 -15.24 5.52 10.22
N SER A 63 -14.89 4.52 9.40
CA SER A 63 -14.59 3.16 9.86
C SER A 63 -13.39 2.59 9.10
N PRO A 64 -12.52 1.81 9.78
CA PRO A 64 -11.41 1.10 9.14
C PRO A 64 -11.87 -0.17 8.41
N ASN A 65 -13.10 -0.61 8.65
CA ASN A 65 -13.59 -1.91 8.20
C ASN A 65 -13.90 -1.93 6.72
N CYS A 66 -13.80 -3.12 6.13
CA CYS A 66 -14.15 -3.38 4.75
C CYS A 66 -15.62 -3.05 4.49
N PRO A 67 -15.93 -2.06 3.63
CA PRO A 67 -17.31 -1.77 3.28
C PRO A 67 -17.86 -2.72 2.20
N LEU A 68 -17.00 -3.56 1.63
CA LEU A 68 -17.35 -4.42 0.49
C LEU A 68 -17.89 -5.78 0.93
N CYS A 69 -17.54 -6.24 2.13
CA CYS A 69 -17.90 -7.57 2.62
C CYS A 69 -18.45 -7.50 4.05
N PRO A 70 -19.26 -8.49 4.48
CA PRO A 70 -19.92 -8.47 5.78
C PRO A 70 -19.01 -8.89 6.95
N LEU A 71 -17.74 -9.19 6.70
CA LEU A 71 -16.83 -9.76 7.72
C LEU A 71 -16.44 -8.76 8.82
N ASN A 72 -16.74 -7.47 8.65
CA ASN A 72 -16.48 -6.42 9.63
C ASN A 72 -15.01 -6.33 10.09
N THR A 73 -14.07 -6.75 9.24
CA THR A 73 -12.63 -6.68 9.48
C THR A 73 -12.01 -5.44 8.82
N PRO A 74 -10.92 -4.88 9.36
CA PRO A 74 -10.18 -3.79 8.71
C PRO A 74 -9.83 -4.12 7.26
N MET A 75 -10.13 -3.21 6.32
CA MET A 75 -9.64 -3.35 4.94
C MET A 75 -8.20 -2.86 4.88
N ASN A 76 -7.26 -3.80 5.03
CA ASN A 76 -5.82 -3.62 4.82
C ASN A 76 -5.31 -4.57 3.73
N SER A 77 -4.00 -4.60 3.48
CA SER A 77 -3.40 -5.41 2.41
C SER A 77 -3.67 -6.92 2.55
N SER A 78 -3.70 -7.44 3.79
CA SER A 78 -3.99 -8.85 4.08
C SER A 78 -5.45 -9.17 3.78
N HIS A 79 -6.38 -8.34 4.26
CA HIS A 79 -7.80 -8.51 3.95
C HIS A 79 -8.07 -8.32 2.45
N LEU A 80 -7.42 -7.35 1.79
CA LEU A 80 -7.53 -7.14 0.34
C LEU A 80 -7.22 -8.42 -0.45
N ALA A 81 -6.20 -9.17 -0.04
CA ALA A 81 -5.81 -10.41 -0.69
C ALA A 81 -6.85 -11.54 -0.52
N SER A 82 -7.61 -11.54 0.57
CA SER A 82 -8.57 -12.61 0.92
C SER A 82 -10.04 -12.17 0.89
N CYS A 83 -10.33 -10.92 0.50
CA CYS A 83 -11.68 -10.36 0.59
C CYS A 83 -12.66 -11.13 -0.31
N PRO A 84 -13.74 -11.70 0.24
CA PRO A 84 -14.68 -12.54 -0.52
C PRO A 84 -15.55 -11.71 -1.49
N ALA A 85 -15.62 -10.40 -1.30
CA ALA A 85 -16.38 -9.51 -2.17
C ALA A 85 -15.62 -9.12 -3.45
N LEU A 86 -14.32 -9.39 -3.54
CA LEU A 86 -13.48 -9.11 -4.70
C LEU A 86 -13.38 -10.35 -5.60
N ARG A 87 -13.03 -10.14 -6.86
CA ARG A 87 -12.81 -11.24 -7.80
C ARG A 87 -11.77 -12.24 -7.26
N PRO A 88 -11.97 -13.56 -7.43
CA PRO A 88 -11.03 -14.59 -6.98
C PRO A 88 -9.81 -14.66 -7.92
N THR A 89 -8.98 -13.62 -7.88
CA THR A 89 -7.72 -13.52 -8.63
C THR A 89 -6.54 -13.48 -7.66
N ASN A 90 -5.40 -14.06 -8.07
CA ASN A 90 -4.14 -13.93 -7.33
C ASN A 90 -3.43 -12.60 -7.63
N ASN A 91 -3.98 -11.78 -8.54
CA ASN A 91 -3.42 -10.49 -8.90
C ASN A 91 -3.82 -9.41 -7.89
N ILE A 92 -2.91 -9.07 -6.98
CA ILE A 92 -3.13 -8.02 -5.98
C ILE A 92 -3.38 -6.64 -6.61
N VAL A 93 -2.84 -6.38 -7.81
CA VAL A 93 -3.06 -5.12 -8.53
C VAL A 93 -4.52 -5.01 -8.94
N GLU A 94 -5.09 -6.06 -9.54
CA GLU A 94 -6.51 -6.09 -9.89
C GLU A 94 -7.39 -5.90 -8.66
N LYS A 95 -7.12 -6.64 -7.58
CA LYS A 95 -7.86 -6.51 -6.30
C LYS A 95 -7.80 -5.10 -5.75
N TYR A 96 -6.62 -4.48 -5.71
CA TYR A 96 -6.45 -3.12 -5.20
C TYR A 96 -7.27 -2.10 -5.98
N TRP A 97 -7.22 -2.15 -7.31
CA TRP A 97 -7.92 -1.17 -8.14
C TRP A 97 -9.44 -1.40 -8.18
N ASP A 98 -9.89 -2.66 -8.14
CA ASP A 98 -11.32 -3.01 -7.98
C ASP A 98 -11.85 -2.51 -6.63
N ALA A 99 -11.18 -2.87 -5.53
CA ALA A 99 -11.55 -2.43 -4.19
C ALA A 99 -11.60 -0.90 -4.11
N ARG A 100 -10.56 -0.21 -4.59
CA ARG A 100 -10.50 1.25 -4.59
C ARG A 100 -11.69 1.87 -5.33
N GLY A 101 -12.06 1.33 -6.50
CA GLY A 101 -13.18 1.86 -7.29
C GLY A 101 -14.55 1.63 -6.64
N ARG A 102 -14.68 0.62 -5.78
CA ARG A 102 -15.94 0.29 -5.08
C ARG A 102 -16.06 0.88 -3.68
N MET A 103 -14.96 1.38 -3.12
CA MET A 103 -14.92 1.97 -1.77
C MET A 103 -15.07 3.50 -1.74
N THR A 104 -15.10 4.16 -2.89
CA THR A 104 -15.45 5.58 -3.04
C THR A 104 -16.94 5.78 -2.80
#